data_AF-A0A972RBJ1-F1
#
_entry.id   AF-A0A972RBJ1-F1
#
_cell.length_a   1.000
_cell.length_b   1.000
_cell.length_c   1.000
_cell.angle_alpha   90.00
_cell.angle_beta   90.00
_cell.angle_gamma   90.00
#
_symmetry.space_group_name_H-M   'P 1'
#
loop_
_entity.id
_entity.type
_entity.pdbx_description
1 polymer ?
#
loop_
_entity_poly.entity_id
_entity_poly.type
_entity_poly.pdbx_seq_one_letter_code
_entity_poly.pdbx_strand_id
1 'polypeptide(L)'
;MVNLTLIRDWGVLDLFVLPGFRERTYPGEEGRLRSGLVVDTDQAVYESEREENHVDLALRWSHVIGDWDIGLSHFSGTGRAPRLVPGMDKRGRQVLVPYYDQVEQSGLDLQVTLEEWLWKLEVISRRQRGEQMTAATGGFEYTFVGIFDSDTDLGVLVEYLYDDRGDRATTPFEDDLLVGARFVLNDVQSSELLVGMIVDRDSNAKALNIEGSRRLGDSWTATLELRTYPSVATEDDPLLAAIRNDDYLHLEFSWYY
;
A
#
# COMPACT_ATOMS: atom_id res chain seq x y z
N MET A 1 3.29 17.30 14.21
CA MET A 1 2.66 16.12 14.86
C MET A 1 3.06 16.09 16.31
N VAL A 2 2.11 15.82 17.20
CA VAL A 2 2.33 15.51 18.61
C VAL A 2 1.79 14.10 18.84
N ASN A 3 2.54 13.25 19.52
CA ASN A 3 2.17 11.86 19.84
C ASN A 3 2.27 11.64 21.36
N LEU A 4 1.25 11.00 21.93
CA LEU A 4 1.28 10.40 23.26
C LEU A 4 1.07 8.88 23.14
N THR A 5 2.07 8.11 23.59
CA THR A 5 2.01 6.65 23.67
C THR A 5 1.80 6.20 25.12
N LEU A 6 0.81 5.36 25.36
CA LEU A 6 0.52 4.74 26.65
C LEU A 6 0.74 3.22 26.54
N ILE A 7 1.78 2.72 27.20
CA ILE A 7 2.11 1.29 27.23
C ILE A 7 1.55 0.69 28.51
N ARG A 8 0.65 -0.28 28.38
CA ARG A 8 -0.05 -0.94 29.50
C ARG A 8 -0.16 -2.45 29.24
N ASP A 9 -0.54 -3.19 30.28
CA ASP A 9 -0.74 -4.65 30.17
C ASP A 9 -1.86 -5.03 29.19
N TRP A 10 -2.80 -4.13 28.94
CA TRP A 10 -3.88 -4.29 27.96
C TRP A 10 -3.50 -3.84 26.53
N GLY A 11 -2.24 -3.48 26.30
CA GLY A 11 -1.74 -3.07 24.99
C GLY A 11 -1.14 -1.66 24.96
N VAL A 12 -0.88 -1.19 23.75
CA VAL A 12 -0.34 0.13 23.46
C VAL A 12 -1.46 1.01 22.90
N LEU A 13 -1.66 2.19 23.48
CA LEU A 13 -2.55 3.21 22.95
C LEU A 13 -1.73 4.42 22.52
N ASP A 14 -1.75 4.71 21.22
CA ASP A 14 -1.19 5.91 20.62
C ASP A 14 -2.28 6.93 20.34
N LEU A 15 -2.02 8.19 20.69
CA LEU A 15 -2.89 9.33 20.45
C LEU A 15 -2.10 10.41 19.70
N PHE A 16 -2.64 10.87 18.58
CA PHE A 16 -2.00 11.83 17.69
C PHE A 16 -2.82 13.11 17.55
N VAL A 17 -2.11 14.23 17.63
CA VAL A 17 -2.60 15.54 17.20
C VAL A 17 -1.73 16.01 16.04
N LEU A 18 -2.37 16.45 14.96
CA LEU A 18 -1.72 16.78 13.70
C LEU A 18 -2.09 18.21 13.30
N PRO A 19 -1.35 19.22 13.78
CA PRO A 19 -1.72 20.63 13.56
C PRO A 19 -1.45 21.17 12.15
N GLY A 20 -0.88 20.34 11.28
CA GLY A 20 -0.46 20.74 9.95
C GLY A 20 -0.50 19.55 9.00
N PHE A 21 -0.96 19.81 7.79
CA PHE A 21 -1.07 18.85 6.73
C PHE A 21 0.12 18.97 5.78
N ARG A 22 0.57 17.82 5.25
CA ARG A 22 1.58 17.77 4.21
C ARG A 22 0.97 17.13 2.98
N GLU A 23 0.97 17.88 1.89
CA GLU A 23 0.48 17.41 0.60
C GLU A 23 1.28 16.22 0.10
N ARG A 24 0.58 15.33 -0.61
CA ARG A 24 1.17 14.20 -1.29
C ARG A 24 2.01 14.70 -2.46
N THR A 25 3.22 14.17 -2.58
CA THR A 25 4.07 14.38 -3.75
C THR A 25 3.65 13.48 -4.89
N TYR A 26 3.61 14.03 -6.11
CA TYR A 26 3.29 13.29 -7.33
C TYR A 26 4.47 13.32 -8.31
N PRO A 27 4.63 12.29 -9.16
CA PRO A 27 5.61 12.32 -10.24
C PRO A 27 5.32 13.49 -11.19
N GLY A 28 6.38 14.20 -11.57
CA GLY A 28 6.30 15.30 -12.56
C GLY A 28 6.10 14.80 -14.00
N GLU A 29 6.20 15.70 -14.98
CA GLU A 29 6.02 15.38 -16.40
C GLU A 29 6.89 14.19 -16.88
N GLU A 30 8.15 14.14 -16.44
CA GLU A 30 9.14 13.09 -16.75
C GLU A 30 9.11 11.92 -15.75
N GLY A 31 8.37 12.05 -14.64
CA GLY A 31 8.28 11.02 -13.61
C GLY A 31 7.43 9.83 -14.04
N ARG A 32 7.78 8.65 -13.53
CA ARG A 32 7.05 7.39 -13.66
C ARG A 32 7.06 6.66 -12.31
N LEU A 33 6.06 5.87 -11.97
CA LEU A 33 4.81 5.56 -12.69
C LEU A 33 3.79 6.70 -12.55
N ARG A 34 3.07 7.09 -13.61
CA ARG A 34 2.05 8.16 -13.52
C ARG A 34 0.87 8.00 -14.47
N SER A 35 -0.23 8.67 -14.14
CA SER A 35 -1.35 8.89 -15.07
C SER A 35 -0.95 9.74 -16.28
N GLY A 36 -1.74 9.67 -17.36
CA GLY A 36 -1.49 10.46 -18.58
C GLY A 36 -1.43 11.98 -18.33
N LEU A 37 -2.32 12.50 -17.49
CA LEU A 37 -2.30 13.88 -17.00
C LEU A 37 -1.39 14.01 -15.77
N VAL A 38 -0.68 15.13 -15.68
CA VAL A 38 0.16 15.48 -14.52
C VAL A 38 -0.71 16.03 -13.40
N VAL A 39 -0.33 15.73 -12.16
CA VAL A 39 -0.97 16.31 -10.97
C VAL A 39 -0.28 17.64 -10.65
N ASP A 40 -1.04 18.74 -10.69
CA ASP A 40 -0.59 20.08 -10.34
C ASP A 40 -0.84 20.33 -8.84
N THR A 41 0.19 20.10 -8.03
CA THR A 41 0.13 20.29 -6.58
C THR A 41 0.05 21.76 -6.17
N ASP A 42 0.45 22.70 -7.04
CA ASP A 42 0.37 24.14 -6.73
C ASP A 42 -1.09 24.64 -6.69
N GLN A 43 -2.03 23.82 -7.16
CA GLN A 43 -3.46 24.11 -7.20
C GLN A 43 -4.26 23.31 -6.16
N ALA A 44 -3.60 22.68 -5.18
CA ALA A 44 -4.26 21.86 -4.18
C ALA A 44 -5.46 22.56 -3.52
N VAL A 45 -6.56 21.81 -3.36
CA VAL A 45 -7.79 22.30 -2.75
C VAL A 45 -8.14 21.45 -1.55
N TYR A 46 -8.70 22.09 -0.51
CA TYR A 46 -9.10 21.44 0.73
C TYR A 46 -10.61 21.58 0.94
N GLU A 47 -11.23 20.55 1.51
CA GLU A 47 -12.61 20.65 2.01
C GLU A 47 -12.70 21.55 3.25
N SER A 48 -11.64 21.56 4.08
CA SER A 48 -11.57 22.42 5.26
C SER A 48 -11.19 23.85 4.88
N GLU A 49 -11.91 24.83 5.42
CA GLU A 49 -11.56 26.27 5.30
C GLU A 49 -10.23 26.62 5.97
N ARG A 50 -9.70 25.74 6.85
CA ARG A 50 -8.38 25.90 7.47
C ARG A 50 -7.24 25.35 6.62
N GLU A 51 -7.55 24.76 5.46
CA GLU A 51 -6.59 24.23 4.50
C GLU A 51 -5.56 23.33 5.19
N GLU A 52 -4.27 23.54 4.94
CA GLU A 52 -3.19 22.77 5.55
C GLU A 52 -3.02 23.00 7.06
N ASN A 53 -3.70 24.00 7.63
CA ASN A 53 -3.67 24.31 9.06
C ASN A 53 -4.83 23.67 9.84
N HIS A 54 -5.63 22.81 9.19
CA HIS A 54 -6.61 22.01 9.89
C HIS A 54 -5.93 21.06 10.90
N VAL A 55 -6.52 20.94 12.10
CA VAL A 55 -5.98 20.06 13.13
C VAL A 55 -6.67 18.71 13.02
N ASP A 56 -5.91 17.70 12.59
CA ASP A 56 -6.42 16.33 12.50
C ASP A 56 -6.09 15.53 13.76
N LEU A 57 -6.89 14.50 14.03
CA LEU A 57 -6.74 13.60 15.17
C LEU A 57 -6.64 12.15 14.70
N ALA A 58 -5.80 11.38 15.38
CA ALA A 58 -5.76 9.93 15.18
C ALA A 58 -5.57 9.22 16.51
N LEU A 59 -6.03 7.99 16.58
CA LEU A 59 -5.70 7.06 17.66
C LEU A 59 -5.48 5.67 17.10
N ARG A 60 -4.62 4.91 17.77
CA ARG A 60 -4.41 3.49 17.50
C ARG A 60 -4.26 2.74 18.82
N TRP A 61 -4.98 1.64 18.95
CA TRP A 61 -4.73 0.64 19.97
C TRP A 61 -4.13 -0.60 19.31
N SER A 62 -3.11 -1.18 19.90
CA SER A 62 -2.59 -2.49 19.48
C SER A 62 -2.25 -3.38 20.67
N HIS A 63 -2.41 -4.69 20.48
CA HIS A 63 -2.08 -5.66 21.50
C HIS A 63 -1.77 -7.03 20.91
N VAL A 64 -0.72 -7.66 21.45
CA VAL A 64 -0.36 -9.04 21.15
C VAL A 64 -0.90 -9.94 22.27
N ILE A 65 -1.76 -10.90 21.92
CA ILE A 65 -2.37 -11.86 22.84
C ILE A 65 -2.11 -13.27 22.32
N GLY A 66 -1.12 -13.95 22.92
CA GLY A 66 -0.66 -15.24 22.40
C GLY A 66 -0.14 -15.08 20.97
N ASP A 67 -0.74 -15.82 20.03
CA ASP A 67 -0.36 -15.80 18.62
C ASP A 67 -1.05 -14.69 17.81
N TRP A 68 -1.96 -13.92 18.43
CA TRP A 68 -2.72 -12.85 17.79
C TRP A 68 -2.02 -11.51 17.97
N ASP A 69 -1.80 -10.80 16.88
CA ASP A 69 -1.54 -9.36 16.86
C ASP A 69 -2.79 -8.65 16.36
N ILE A 70 -3.29 -7.69 17.14
CA ILE A 70 -4.54 -6.98 16.91
C ILE A 70 -4.28 -5.49 16.94
N GLY A 71 -4.72 -4.79 15.91
CA GLY A 71 -4.75 -3.34 15.84
C GLY A 71 -6.14 -2.80 15.56
N LEU A 72 -6.51 -1.75 16.28
CA LEU A 72 -7.68 -0.93 16.02
C LEU A 72 -7.23 0.51 15.84
N SER A 73 -7.76 1.19 14.84
CA SER A 73 -7.40 2.59 14.58
C SER A 73 -8.62 3.44 14.25
N HIS A 74 -8.50 4.73 14.53
CA HIS A 74 -9.47 5.72 14.09
C HIS A 74 -8.76 7.03 13.72
N PHE A 75 -9.14 7.63 12.60
CA PHE A 75 -8.62 8.89 12.09
C PHE A 75 -9.77 9.83 11.73
N SER A 76 -9.68 11.07 12.20
CA SER A 76 -10.61 12.16 11.90
C SER A 76 -9.80 13.36 11.40
N GLY A 77 -10.00 13.74 10.14
CA GLY A 77 -9.36 14.93 9.58
C GLY A 77 -9.10 14.85 8.08
N THR A 78 -8.09 15.56 7.61
CA THR A 78 -7.76 15.71 6.19
C THR A 78 -7.23 14.40 5.60
N GLY A 79 -7.93 13.89 4.58
CA GLY A 79 -7.62 12.63 3.92
C GLY A 79 -6.27 12.64 3.21
N ARG A 80 -5.43 11.64 3.44
CA ARG A 80 -4.07 11.56 2.87
C ARG A 80 -4.01 11.03 1.43
N ALA A 81 -5.13 10.54 0.92
CA ALA A 81 -5.30 10.13 -0.47
C ALA A 81 -6.31 11.09 -1.11
N PRO A 82 -5.83 12.20 -1.73
CA PRO A 82 -6.74 13.16 -2.34
C PRO A 82 -7.40 12.56 -3.56
N ARG A 83 -8.59 13.06 -3.88
CA ARG A 83 -9.17 12.84 -5.20
C ARG A 83 -8.45 13.69 -6.22
N LEU A 84 -8.28 13.15 -7.42
CA LEU A 84 -7.71 13.89 -8.54
C LEU A 84 -8.86 14.39 -9.42
N VAL A 85 -9.07 15.72 -9.44
CA VAL A 85 -10.13 16.33 -10.25
C VAL A 85 -9.54 17.02 -11.48
N PRO A 86 -10.20 16.99 -12.65
CA PRO A 86 -9.71 17.70 -13.83
C PRO A 86 -9.62 19.21 -13.60
N GLY A 87 -8.52 19.81 -14.04
CA GLY A 87 -8.28 21.25 -13.99
C GLY A 87 -7.48 21.74 -15.19
N MET A 88 -7.14 23.02 -15.18
CA MET A 88 -6.30 23.66 -16.19
C MET A 88 -5.11 24.34 -15.50
N ASP A 89 -3.92 24.21 -16.08
CA ASP A 89 -2.76 24.98 -15.62
C ASP A 89 -2.82 26.44 -16.11
N LYS A 90 -1.87 27.26 -15.66
CA LYS A 90 -1.76 28.68 -16.05
C LYS A 90 -1.55 28.89 -17.57
N ARG A 91 -1.25 27.84 -18.32
CA ARG A 91 -1.05 27.84 -19.78
C ARG A 91 -2.25 27.25 -20.54
N GLY A 92 -3.32 26.86 -19.85
CA GLY A 92 -4.52 26.26 -20.45
C GLY A 92 -4.37 24.79 -20.82
N ARG A 93 -3.36 24.08 -20.29
CA ARG A 93 -3.20 22.63 -20.47
C ARG A 93 -4.02 21.89 -19.42
N GLN A 94 -4.60 20.75 -19.79
CA GLN A 94 -5.30 19.89 -18.85
C GLN A 94 -4.33 19.29 -17.82
N VAL A 95 -4.73 19.36 -16.55
CA VAL A 95 -4.01 18.78 -15.40
C VAL A 95 -4.99 18.11 -14.45
N LEU A 96 -4.47 17.37 -13.48
CA LEU A 96 -5.21 16.88 -12.34
C LEU A 96 -4.89 17.75 -11.12
N VAL A 97 -5.91 18.19 -10.41
CA VAL A 97 -5.78 18.98 -9.19
C VAL A 97 -6.09 18.08 -7.99
N PRO A 98 -5.22 17.99 -6.98
CA PRO A 98 -5.51 17.21 -5.78
C PRO A 98 -6.54 17.96 -4.93
N TYR A 99 -7.64 17.26 -4.60
CA TYR A 99 -8.67 17.72 -3.69
C TYR A 99 -8.65 16.86 -2.42
N TYR A 100 -8.32 17.48 -1.28
CA TYR A 100 -8.22 16.85 0.03
C TYR A 100 -9.55 16.94 0.77
N ASP A 101 -10.29 15.84 0.81
CA ASP A 101 -11.53 15.73 1.57
C ASP A 101 -11.27 15.56 3.07
N GLN A 102 -12.24 15.93 3.90
CA GLN A 102 -12.31 15.51 5.30
C GLN A 102 -12.85 14.08 5.36
N VAL A 103 -12.19 13.25 6.18
CA VAL A 103 -12.52 11.84 6.31
C VAL A 103 -12.61 11.43 7.78
N GLU A 104 -13.48 10.46 8.02
CA GLU A 104 -13.50 9.67 9.24
C GLU A 104 -13.18 8.23 8.84
N GLN A 105 -12.12 7.64 9.37
CA GLN A 105 -11.73 6.28 9.02
C GLN A 105 -11.49 5.47 10.27
N SER A 106 -12.16 4.33 10.38
CA SER A 106 -11.83 3.29 11.36
C SER A 106 -11.15 2.13 10.66
N GLY A 107 -10.17 1.53 11.32
CA GLY A 107 -9.42 0.39 10.80
C GLY A 107 -9.29 -0.74 11.81
N LEU A 108 -9.23 -1.96 11.28
CA LEU A 108 -8.89 -3.19 11.98
C LEU A 108 -7.73 -3.84 11.22
N ASP A 109 -6.71 -4.25 11.95
CA ASP A 109 -5.66 -5.13 11.44
C ASP A 109 -5.50 -6.33 12.38
N LEU A 110 -5.42 -7.52 11.80
CA LEU A 110 -5.27 -8.78 12.50
C LEU A 110 -4.16 -9.58 11.83
N GLN A 111 -3.27 -10.13 12.65
CA GLN A 111 -2.29 -11.11 12.21
C GLN A 111 -2.25 -12.27 13.19
N VAL A 112 -2.14 -13.48 12.65
CA VAL A 112 -2.07 -14.71 13.46
C VAL A 112 -1.02 -15.63 12.89
N THR A 113 -0.05 -16.01 13.71
CA THR A 113 1.04 -16.93 13.33
C THR A 113 0.83 -18.27 14.03
N LEU A 114 0.49 -19.31 13.27
CA LEU A 114 0.21 -20.66 13.79
C LEU A 114 1.08 -21.67 13.04
N GLU A 115 2.12 -22.17 13.70
CA GLU A 115 3.09 -23.08 13.08
C GLU A 115 3.63 -22.45 11.78
N GLU A 116 3.49 -23.11 10.64
CA GLU A 116 3.92 -22.61 9.33
C GLU A 116 2.90 -21.69 8.65
N TRP A 117 1.77 -21.38 9.29
CA TRP A 117 0.75 -20.47 8.76
C TRP A 117 0.90 -19.06 9.30
N LEU A 118 0.80 -18.08 8.40
CA LEU A 118 0.64 -16.67 8.72
C LEU A 118 -0.65 -16.15 8.10
N TRP A 119 -1.64 -15.84 8.92
CA TRP A 119 -2.89 -15.23 8.48
C TRP A 119 -2.85 -13.73 8.69
N LYS A 120 -3.36 -12.96 7.72
CA LYS A 120 -3.40 -11.50 7.78
C LYS A 120 -4.74 -10.98 7.29
N LEU A 121 -5.24 -9.94 7.96
CA LEU A 121 -6.43 -9.21 7.55
C LEU A 121 -6.25 -7.73 7.91
N GLU A 122 -6.47 -6.85 6.95
CA GLU A 122 -6.63 -5.41 7.14
C GLU A 122 -8.00 -5.01 6.60
N VAL A 123 -8.74 -4.22 7.37
CA VAL A 123 -10.05 -3.68 6.99
C VAL A 123 -10.11 -2.22 7.36
N ILE A 124 -10.58 -1.38 6.46
CA ILE A 124 -10.89 0.01 6.74
C ILE A 124 -12.35 0.29 6.39
N SER A 125 -12.98 1.13 7.20
CA SER A 125 -14.27 1.74 6.89
C SER A 125 -14.11 3.24 6.96
N ARG A 126 -14.24 3.90 5.81
CA ARG A 126 -14.01 5.35 5.65
C ARG A 126 -15.30 6.06 5.26
N ARG A 127 -15.63 7.12 5.99
CA ARG A 127 -16.64 8.08 5.59
C ARG A 127 -15.99 9.28 4.92
N GLN A 128 -16.43 9.61 3.71
CA GLN A 128 -15.91 10.72 2.91
C GLN A 128 -17.07 11.33 2.13
N ARG A 129 -17.26 12.66 2.21
CA ARG A 129 -18.37 13.38 1.54
C ARG A 129 -19.77 12.83 1.82
N GLY A 130 -19.99 12.29 3.02
CA GLY A 130 -21.28 11.70 3.43
C GLY A 130 -21.54 10.29 2.90
N GLU A 131 -20.63 9.72 2.11
CA GLU A 131 -20.65 8.31 1.70
C GLU A 131 -19.74 7.49 2.62
N GLN A 132 -20.13 6.25 2.88
CA GLN A 132 -19.33 5.25 3.57
C GLN A 132 -18.75 4.30 2.54
N MET A 133 -17.45 4.04 2.62
CA MET A 133 -16.73 3.04 1.83
C MET A 133 -16.01 2.07 2.75
N THR A 134 -15.79 0.85 2.27
CA THR A 134 -15.10 -0.22 2.98
C THR A 134 -14.11 -0.88 2.05
N ALA A 135 -12.87 -0.99 2.50
CA ALA A 135 -11.83 -1.74 1.80
C ALA A 135 -11.23 -2.78 2.75
N ALA A 136 -10.84 -3.92 2.21
CA ALA A 136 -10.23 -5.00 2.95
C ALA A 136 -9.13 -5.69 2.14
N THR A 137 -8.11 -6.17 2.82
CA THR A 137 -7.11 -7.09 2.25
C THR A 137 -6.92 -8.21 3.23
N GLY A 138 -7.10 -9.45 2.78
CA GLY A 138 -7.05 -10.61 3.66
C GLY A 138 -6.51 -11.84 2.96
N GLY A 139 -5.73 -12.64 3.68
CA GLY A 139 -5.05 -13.77 3.09
C GLY A 139 -4.20 -14.55 4.07
N PHE A 140 -3.38 -15.42 3.50
CA PHE A 140 -2.43 -16.22 4.25
C PHE A 140 -1.14 -16.47 3.48
N GLU A 141 -0.09 -16.78 4.24
CA GLU A 141 1.13 -17.41 3.77
C GLU A 141 1.29 -18.76 4.48
N TYR A 142 1.67 -19.80 3.72
CA TYR A 142 2.08 -21.08 4.29
C TYR A 142 3.53 -21.38 3.89
N THR A 143 4.36 -21.73 4.87
CA THR A 143 5.79 -22.00 4.65
C THR A 143 6.08 -23.50 4.61
N PHE A 144 6.52 -24.00 3.46
CA PHE A 144 7.15 -25.31 3.35
C PHE A 144 8.61 -25.20 3.77
N VAL A 145 8.91 -25.72 4.97
CA VAL A 145 10.26 -25.68 5.53
C VAL A 145 11.15 -26.74 4.87
N GLY A 146 12.36 -26.34 4.48
CA GLY A 146 13.41 -27.23 3.98
C GLY A 146 13.03 -28.00 2.70
N ILE A 147 12.53 -27.30 1.68
CA ILE A 147 12.17 -27.93 0.41
C ILE A 147 13.37 -28.63 -0.22
N PHE A 148 13.12 -29.75 -0.91
CA PHE A 148 14.14 -30.54 -1.60
C PHE A 148 15.32 -30.98 -0.73
N ASP A 149 15.08 -31.28 0.55
CA ASP A 149 16.11 -31.67 1.53
C ASP A 149 17.26 -30.64 1.65
N SER A 150 16.90 -29.35 1.54
CA SER A 150 17.83 -28.22 1.66
C SER A 150 17.46 -27.35 2.87
N ASP A 151 18.27 -26.33 3.13
CA ASP A 151 17.93 -25.29 4.11
C ASP A 151 16.96 -24.24 3.53
N THR A 152 16.50 -24.38 2.29
CA THR A 152 15.60 -23.39 1.65
C THR A 152 14.15 -23.60 2.07
N ASP A 153 13.48 -22.51 2.42
CA ASP A 153 12.06 -22.50 2.71
C ASP A 153 11.27 -21.89 1.53
N LEU A 154 10.06 -22.40 1.30
CA LEU A 154 9.11 -21.89 0.31
C LEU A 154 7.83 -21.40 0.99
N GLY A 155 7.62 -20.10 1.04
CA GLY A 155 6.34 -19.49 1.37
C GLY A 155 5.41 -19.45 0.14
N VAL A 156 4.16 -19.88 0.29
CA VAL A 156 3.10 -19.68 -0.71
C VAL A 156 2.09 -18.70 -0.15
N LEU A 157 1.86 -17.60 -0.87
CA LEU A 157 1.03 -16.47 -0.45
C LEU A 157 -0.23 -16.40 -1.30
N VAL A 158 -1.37 -16.18 -0.64
CA VAL A 158 -2.64 -15.87 -1.30
C VAL A 158 -3.32 -14.76 -0.53
N GLU A 159 -3.62 -13.64 -1.18
CA GLU A 159 -4.37 -12.53 -0.60
C GLU A 159 -5.49 -12.08 -1.53
N TYR A 160 -6.61 -11.69 -0.96
CA TYR A 160 -7.74 -11.09 -1.66
C TYR A 160 -7.81 -9.61 -1.32
N LEU A 161 -7.85 -8.76 -2.34
CA LEU A 161 -7.96 -7.31 -2.21
C LEU A 161 -9.38 -6.92 -2.62
N TYR A 162 -10.07 -6.23 -1.73
CA TYR A 162 -11.47 -5.87 -1.86
C TYR A 162 -11.67 -4.39 -1.56
N ASP A 163 -12.47 -3.70 -2.35
CA ASP A 163 -13.02 -2.40 -1.98
C ASP A 163 -14.41 -2.20 -2.62
N ASP A 164 -15.32 -1.60 -1.86
CA ASP A 164 -16.74 -1.57 -2.18
C ASP A 164 -17.11 -0.46 -3.16
N ARG A 165 -16.14 0.35 -3.59
CA ARG A 165 -16.34 1.46 -4.53
C ARG A 165 -16.41 0.97 -5.97
N GLY A 166 -15.86 -0.19 -6.30
CA GLY A 166 -15.86 -0.75 -7.66
C GLY A 166 -15.13 0.19 -8.62
N ASP A 167 -15.72 0.50 -9.78
CA ASP A 167 -15.14 1.44 -10.76
C ASP A 167 -14.86 2.87 -10.22
N ARG A 168 -15.41 3.22 -9.05
CA ARG A 168 -15.16 4.51 -8.37
C ARG A 168 -13.93 4.47 -7.46
N ALA A 169 -13.26 3.33 -7.37
CA ALA A 169 -12.01 3.17 -6.66
C ALA A 169 -10.96 4.17 -7.13
N THR A 170 -10.13 4.61 -6.19
CA THR A 170 -8.96 5.42 -6.47
C THR A 170 -7.67 4.60 -6.46
N THR A 171 -7.81 3.28 -6.46
CA THR A 171 -6.76 2.27 -6.46
C THR A 171 -7.07 1.28 -7.56
N PRO A 172 -6.06 0.70 -8.23
CA PRO A 172 -6.27 -0.38 -9.19
C PRO A 172 -6.57 -1.73 -8.53
N PHE A 173 -6.90 -1.77 -7.23
CA PHE A 173 -7.00 -3.01 -6.46
C PHE A 173 -8.31 -3.01 -5.69
N GLU A 174 -9.31 -3.74 -6.19
CA GLU A 174 -10.71 -3.63 -5.78
C GLU A 174 -11.45 -4.98 -5.76
N ASP A 175 -11.17 -5.89 -6.70
CA ASP A 175 -11.62 -7.30 -6.70
C ASP A 175 -10.50 -8.18 -7.26
N ASP A 176 -9.37 -8.19 -6.55
CA ASP A 176 -8.13 -8.77 -7.03
C ASP A 176 -7.67 -9.94 -6.18
N LEU A 177 -7.04 -10.91 -6.84
CA LEU A 177 -6.34 -12.00 -6.18
C LEU A 177 -4.83 -11.82 -6.35
N LEU A 178 -4.11 -11.69 -5.23
CA LEU A 178 -2.66 -11.83 -5.18
C LEU A 178 -2.32 -13.30 -4.94
N VAL A 179 -1.43 -13.83 -5.76
CA VAL A 179 -0.77 -15.12 -5.53
C VAL A 179 0.74 -14.95 -5.61
N GLY A 180 1.48 -15.59 -4.72
CA GLY A 180 2.93 -15.44 -4.67
C GLY A 180 3.67 -16.65 -4.12
N ALA A 181 4.98 -16.65 -4.37
CA ALA A 181 5.93 -17.61 -3.84
C ALA A 181 7.17 -16.85 -3.32
N ARG A 182 7.56 -17.12 -2.08
CA ARG A 182 8.76 -16.58 -1.44
C ARG A 182 9.75 -17.71 -1.19
N PHE A 183 10.97 -17.58 -1.70
CA PHE A 183 12.08 -18.46 -1.41
C PHE A 183 13.01 -17.78 -0.43
N VAL A 184 13.27 -18.41 0.71
CA VAL A 184 14.24 -17.97 1.70
C VAL A 184 15.33 -19.02 1.75
N LEU A 185 16.55 -18.69 1.31
CA LEU A 185 17.62 -19.68 1.15
C LEU A 185 18.29 -20.04 2.48
N ASN A 186 18.01 -19.29 3.55
CA ASN A 186 18.61 -19.43 4.88
C ASN A 186 20.15 -19.50 4.86
N ASP A 187 20.79 -18.86 3.88
CA ASP A 187 22.24 -18.72 3.82
C ASP A 187 22.72 -17.56 4.71
N VAL A 188 24.04 -17.51 4.96
CA VAL A 188 24.66 -16.44 5.77
C VAL A 188 24.43 -15.05 5.15
N GLN A 189 24.21 -15.00 3.84
CA GLN A 189 23.94 -13.78 3.10
C GLN A 189 22.46 -13.35 3.14
N SER A 190 21.57 -14.13 3.77
CA SER A 190 20.13 -13.86 3.83
C SER A 190 19.54 -13.60 2.43
N SER A 191 19.83 -14.52 1.50
CA SER A 191 19.35 -14.47 0.13
C SER A 191 17.86 -14.83 0.06
N GLU A 192 17.08 -13.99 -0.58
CA GLU A 192 15.62 -14.15 -0.71
C GLU A 192 15.16 -13.81 -2.14
N LEU A 193 14.09 -14.48 -2.57
CA LEU A 193 13.40 -14.21 -3.83
C LEU A 193 11.88 -14.28 -3.62
N LEU A 194 11.17 -13.21 -3.92
CA LEU A 194 9.71 -13.14 -3.94
C LEU A 194 9.23 -12.99 -5.39
N VAL A 195 8.29 -13.84 -5.79
CA VAL A 195 7.57 -13.72 -7.05
C VAL A 195 6.09 -13.60 -6.72
N GLY A 196 5.44 -12.52 -7.15
CA GLY A 196 4.02 -12.27 -6.89
C GLY A 196 3.29 -11.81 -8.14
N MET A 197 2.04 -12.20 -8.28
CA MET A 197 1.14 -11.73 -9.33
C MET A 197 -0.19 -11.31 -8.71
N ILE A 198 -0.65 -10.12 -9.06
CA ILE A 198 -2.00 -9.65 -8.77
C ILE A 198 -2.82 -9.81 -10.05
N VAL A 199 -4.02 -10.39 -9.92
CA VAL A 199 -4.95 -10.61 -11.02
C VAL A 199 -6.31 -10.03 -10.64
N ASP A 200 -6.77 -9.05 -11.40
CA ASP A 200 -8.15 -8.55 -11.32
C ASP A 200 -9.10 -9.65 -11.80
N ARG A 201 -10.17 -9.91 -11.04
CA ARG A 201 -11.07 -11.04 -11.30
C ARG A 201 -12.14 -10.74 -12.36
N ASP A 202 -12.38 -9.47 -12.65
CA ASP A 202 -13.36 -9.01 -13.63
C ASP A 202 -12.69 -8.69 -14.98
N SER A 203 -11.64 -7.89 -14.99
CA SER A 203 -10.90 -7.45 -16.19
C SER A 203 -9.81 -8.44 -16.64
N ASN A 204 -9.36 -9.34 -15.74
CA ASN A 204 -8.19 -10.21 -15.93
C ASN A 204 -6.90 -9.40 -16.17
N ALA A 205 -6.85 -8.16 -15.67
CA ALA A 205 -5.63 -7.36 -15.64
C ALA A 205 -4.60 -8.00 -14.71
N LYS A 206 -3.32 -7.88 -15.05
CA LYS A 206 -2.22 -8.54 -14.35
C LYS A 206 -1.09 -7.59 -14.05
N ALA A 207 -0.65 -7.57 -12.80
CA ALA A 207 0.59 -6.96 -12.37
C ALA A 207 1.51 -8.04 -11.80
N LEU A 208 2.70 -8.19 -12.38
CA LEU A 208 3.72 -9.12 -11.91
C LEU A 208 4.82 -8.35 -11.18
N ASN A 209 5.23 -8.85 -10.03
CA ASN A 209 6.38 -8.37 -9.28
C ASN A 209 7.36 -9.51 -9.00
N ILE A 210 8.65 -9.28 -9.24
CA ILE A 210 9.74 -10.17 -8.86
C ILE A 210 10.74 -9.33 -8.08
N GLU A 211 11.00 -9.71 -6.84
CA GLU A 211 11.96 -9.03 -5.97
C GLU A 211 12.97 -10.05 -5.45
N GLY A 212 14.26 -9.76 -5.58
CA GLY A 212 15.32 -10.58 -5.02
C GLY A 212 16.28 -9.72 -4.22
N SER A 213 16.73 -10.22 -3.08
CA SER A 213 17.69 -9.50 -2.24
C SER A 213 18.75 -10.43 -1.67
N ARG A 214 19.93 -9.88 -1.36
CA ARG A 214 20.98 -10.57 -0.61
C ARG A 214 22.00 -9.60 -0.03
N ARG A 215 22.67 -10.00 1.04
CA ARG A 215 23.87 -9.33 1.55
C ARG A 215 25.10 -9.65 0.70
N LEU A 216 25.99 -8.67 0.60
CA LEU A 216 27.28 -8.73 -0.07
C LEU A 216 28.38 -8.36 0.93
N GLY A 217 28.97 -9.37 1.56
CA GLY A 217 29.86 -9.15 2.71
C GLY A 217 29.08 -8.59 3.90
N ASP A 218 29.76 -7.78 4.73
CA ASP A 218 29.21 -7.32 6.01
C ASP A 218 28.51 -5.96 5.95
N SER A 219 28.68 -5.21 4.86
CA SER A 219 28.30 -3.80 4.80
C SER A 219 27.41 -3.44 3.62
N TRP A 220 27.08 -4.39 2.74
CA TRP A 220 26.28 -4.10 1.55
C TRP A 220 25.09 -5.04 1.43
N THR A 221 23.98 -4.50 0.95
CA THR A 221 22.82 -5.26 0.48
C THR A 221 22.58 -4.92 -0.98
N ALA A 222 22.35 -5.93 -1.80
CA ALA A 222 21.91 -5.76 -3.18
C ALA A 222 20.45 -6.21 -3.32
N THR A 223 19.65 -5.40 -4.00
CA THR A 223 18.24 -5.67 -4.28
C THR A 223 17.96 -5.53 -5.77
N LEU A 224 17.16 -6.44 -6.30
CA LEU A 224 16.64 -6.47 -7.65
C LEU A 224 15.12 -6.42 -7.56
N GLU A 225 14.48 -5.49 -8.27
CA GLU A 225 13.02 -5.50 -8.47
C GLU A 225 12.72 -5.48 -9.97
N LEU A 226 11.83 -6.35 -10.42
CA LEU A 226 11.26 -6.34 -11.76
C LEU A 226 9.73 -6.24 -11.61
N ARG A 227 9.15 -5.21 -12.21
CA ARG A 227 7.70 -5.04 -12.26
C ARG A 227 7.23 -4.97 -13.71
N THR A 228 6.22 -5.77 -14.05
CA THR A 228 5.66 -5.80 -15.41
C THR A 228 4.13 -5.90 -15.42
N TYR A 229 3.52 -5.45 -16.51
CA TYR A 229 2.06 -5.40 -16.68
C TYR A 229 1.61 -6.18 -17.93
N PRO A 230 1.75 -7.52 -17.95
CA PRO A 230 1.68 -8.32 -19.17
C PRO A 230 0.29 -8.40 -19.83
N SER A 231 -0.78 -8.05 -19.12
CA SER A 231 -2.15 -8.12 -19.62
C SER A 231 -2.96 -7.03 -18.92
N VAL A 232 -3.23 -5.91 -19.59
CA VAL A 232 -4.07 -4.83 -19.04
C VAL A 232 -4.92 -4.24 -20.17
N ALA A 233 -6.23 -4.50 -20.12
CA ALA A 233 -7.21 -3.93 -21.04
C ALA A 233 -7.51 -2.47 -20.65
N THR A 234 -7.63 -1.59 -21.65
CA THR A 234 -7.78 -0.14 -21.40
C THR A 234 -9.17 0.26 -20.90
N GLU A 235 -10.20 -0.48 -21.31
CA GLU A 235 -11.59 -0.10 -21.08
C GLU A 235 -12.07 -0.47 -19.67
N ASP A 236 -11.59 -1.59 -19.16
CA ASP A 236 -12.03 -2.16 -17.88
C ASP A 236 -11.14 -1.71 -16.70
N ASP A 237 -9.90 -1.28 -16.99
CA ASP A 237 -8.89 -1.07 -15.94
C ASP A 237 -8.06 0.21 -16.13
N PRO A 238 -8.68 1.41 -16.08
CA PRO A 238 -8.05 2.66 -16.50
C PRO A 238 -6.84 3.06 -15.64
N LEU A 239 -6.82 2.67 -14.36
CA LEU A 239 -5.72 2.98 -13.44
C LEU A 239 -4.46 2.16 -13.75
N LEU A 240 -4.59 0.85 -13.95
CA LEU A 240 -3.47 0.02 -14.43
C LEU A 240 -3.10 0.34 -15.87
N ALA A 241 -4.09 0.61 -16.73
CA ALA A 241 -3.84 0.92 -18.14
C ALA A 241 -2.99 2.17 -18.33
N ALA A 242 -3.05 3.12 -17.40
CA ALA A 242 -2.21 4.30 -17.41
C ALA A 242 -0.71 4.00 -17.27
N ILE A 243 -0.35 2.88 -16.64
CA ILE A 243 1.03 2.48 -16.33
C ILE A 243 1.45 1.17 -17.00
N ARG A 244 0.59 0.58 -17.85
CA ARG A 244 0.81 -0.74 -18.48
C ARG A 244 2.06 -0.85 -19.35
N ASN A 245 2.63 0.28 -19.79
CA ASN A 245 3.82 0.34 -20.63
C ASN A 245 5.07 0.77 -19.84
N ASP A 246 4.95 0.89 -18.52
CA ASP A 246 6.02 1.36 -17.64
C ASP A 246 6.63 0.17 -16.88
N ASP A 247 6.88 -0.94 -17.59
CA ASP A 247 7.69 -2.05 -17.07
C ASP A 247 9.08 -1.53 -16.67
N TYR A 248 9.59 -1.97 -15.52
CA TYR A 248 10.92 -1.53 -15.07
C TYR A 248 11.69 -2.62 -14.35
N LEU A 249 13.02 -2.43 -14.39
CA LEU A 249 14.00 -3.17 -13.62
C LEU A 249 14.74 -2.18 -12.72
N HIS A 250 14.69 -2.41 -11.42
CA HIS A 250 15.42 -1.64 -10.42
C HIS A 250 16.57 -2.49 -9.86
N LEU A 251 17.75 -1.89 -9.75
CA LEU A 251 18.91 -2.45 -9.07
C LEU A 251 19.38 -1.47 -8.00
N GLU A 252 19.33 -1.89 -6.75
CA GLU A 252 19.78 -1.09 -5.61
C GLU A 252 20.99 -1.73 -4.93
N PHE A 253 21.96 -0.90 -4.54
CA PHE A 253 23.06 -1.28 -3.66
C PHE A 253 23.08 -0.33 -2.46
N SER A 254 22.74 -0.88 -1.30
CA SER A 254 22.67 -0.13 -0.04
C SER A 254 23.86 -0.47 0.84
N TRP A 255 24.62 0.56 1.25
CA TRP A 255 25.77 0.43 2.13
C TRP A 255 25.43 0.85 3.57
N TYR A 256 25.92 0.07 4.53
CA TYR A 256 25.72 0.25 5.96
C TYR A 256 27.07 0.41 6.66
N TYR A 257 27.12 1.36 7.62
CA TYR A 257 28.31 1.71 8.40
C TYR A 257 28.30 1.10 9.79
#